data_AF-A0AAD5X521-F1
#
_entry.id   AF-A0AAD5X521-F1
#
_cell.length_a   1.000
_cell.length_b   1.000
_cell.length_c   1.000
_cell.angle_alpha   90.00
_cell.angle_beta   90.00
_cell.angle_gamma   90.00
#
_symmetry.space_group_name_H-M   'P 1'
#
loop_
_entity.id
_entity.type
_entity.pdbx_description
1 polymer ?
#
loop_
_entity_poly.entity_id
_entity_poly.type
_entity_poly.pdbx_seq_one_letter_code
_entity_poly.pdbx_strand_id
1 'polypeptide(L)'
;MQLSNFIPNNVVEAQNRIQIYNLMNFDPDRLETILRTATKMATTSLLSSTPLAKMILAYKNINYTDLEDPILLGKLVDYLVELDNWKDTWYATPTRFAAEIRKMLEISGREGGTTTPNNTKTRIMTRTYRTITPDQISHFLSHGWVRIPSAFTPSNAQKWTKDLWTRLGYDPLDKSTWTQNRINMPHHSEEDIRTFAPKAWDAICDLVGGEQRIETPCMWSDGFIVNLGTDEWERDYKEGKPLDPKELDNWHVDGDFFVHFLDSREQGLLVIPLFTDILPNGGGTMISPDGIGIIARHLRDNPQGVTPRMAPLGKEDQWQYGKELGWYIHNVKNNCQNFAEMTGNLGDVILLHPFMFHSASRNRLRRPRVITNPPVSLKEPFNYDRPNREEYSLVEEKTLRELGAWEEGGLKGWKIVGERKRIVPDRLKVQNKMKELEEKRLRGEEVGGTDVTGTTDQDGEIIEQVALMV
;
A
#
# COMPACT_ATOMS: atom_id res chain seq x y z
N MET A 1 45.72 -32.06 -28.05
CA MET A 1 45.55 -33.13 -27.04
C MET A 1 44.20 -32.91 -26.38
N GLN A 2 43.34 -33.93 -26.41
CA GLN A 2 42.01 -33.95 -25.82
C GLN A 2 42.04 -33.80 -24.29
N LEU A 3 40.91 -33.35 -23.72
CA LEU A 3 40.21 -33.84 -22.52
C LEU A 3 39.03 -32.86 -22.28
N SER A 4 37.79 -33.06 -22.74
CA SER A 4 36.74 -34.00 -22.29
C SER A 4 36.60 -34.15 -20.76
N ASN A 5 35.61 -33.47 -20.16
CA ASN A 5 34.47 -34.06 -19.42
C ASN A 5 33.89 -33.08 -18.38
N PHE A 6 32.63 -32.64 -18.57
CA PHE A 6 31.49 -32.86 -17.66
C PHE A 6 30.31 -31.90 -17.98
N ILE A 7 29.23 -32.49 -18.49
CA ILE A 7 27.81 -32.08 -18.42
C ILE A 7 27.15 -33.35 -17.81
N PRO A 8 26.17 -33.32 -16.86
CA PRO A 8 24.92 -32.62 -17.11
C PRO A 8 24.01 -32.11 -15.95
N ASN A 9 23.11 -31.20 -16.36
CA ASN A 9 21.69 -31.02 -16.00
C ASN A 9 21.21 -29.93 -14.99
N ASN A 10 20.64 -28.87 -15.59
CA ASN A 10 19.26 -28.35 -15.46
C ASN A 10 18.71 -27.90 -14.09
N VAL A 11 18.39 -26.60 -13.91
CA VAL A 11 17.08 -26.02 -13.45
C VAL A 11 17.02 -24.48 -13.68
N VAL A 12 17.27 -23.96 -14.90
CA VAL A 12 17.07 -22.49 -15.15
C VAL A 12 16.23 -22.19 -16.39
N GLU A 13 15.98 -23.18 -17.26
CA GLU A 13 15.29 -22.93 -18.54
C GLU A 13 13.75 -22.91 -18.49
N ALA A 14 13.14 -23.11 -17.32
CA ALA A 14 11.68 -23.12 -17.18
C ALA A 14 11.05 -21.77 -16.82
N GLN A 15 11.81 -20.82 -16.26
CA GLN A 15 11.24 -19.55 -15.76
C GLN A 15 11.06 -18.47 -16.84
N ASN A 16 11.84 -18.51 -17.92
CA ASN A 16 11.76 -17.49 -18.98
C ASN A 16 10.70 -17.78 -20.06
N ARG A 17 10.19 -19.02 -20.16
CA ARG A 17 9.14 -19.36 -21.15
C ARG A 17 7.73 -18.92 -20.74
N ILE A 18 7.49 -18.72 -19.44
CA ILE A 18 6.14 -18.39 -18.93
C ILE A 18 5.86 -16.87 -18.98
N GLN A 19 6.88 -16.02 -18.93
CA GLN A 19 6.69 -14.56 -18.99
C GLN A 19 6.50 -14.00 -20.42
N ILE A 20 6.97 -14.71 -21.45
CA ILE A 20 6.79 -14.26 -22.85
C ILE A 20 5.39 -14.61 -23.38
N TYR A 21 4.79 -15.70 -22.90
CA TYR A 21 3.45 -16.13 -23.34
C TYR A 21 2.33 -15.17 -22.93
N ASN A 22 2.53 -14.36 -21.88
CA ASN A 22 1.52 -13.42 -21.38
C ASN A 22 1.60 -12.00 -21.99
N LEU A 23 2.67 -11.68 -22.72
CA LEU A 23 2.85 -10.36 -23.37
C LEU A 23 2.45 -10.35 -24.86
N MET A 24 2.24 -11.51 -25.47
CA MET A 24 1.86 -11.63 -26.88
C MET A 24 0.40 -12.07 -27.03
N ASN A 25 -0.50 -11.12 -26.80
CA ASN A 25 -1.87 -11.20 -27.33
C ASN A 25 -2.09 -10.16 -28.44
N PHE A 26 -1.09 -10.03 -29.32
CA PHE A 26 -1.22 -9.29 -30.57
C PHE A 26 -1.45 -10.29 -31.71
N ASP A 27 -2.61 -10.14 -32.35
CA ASP A 27 -2.99 -10.76 -33.61
C ASP A 27 -1.83 -10.67 -34.64
N PRO A 28 -1.29 -11.80 -35.14
CA PRO A 28 -0.17 -11.83 -36.08
C PRO A 28 -0.44 -11.02 -37.37
N ASP A 29 -1.70 -10.96 -37.82
CA ASP A 29 -2.10 -10.21 -39.01
C ASP A 29 -2.03 -8.69 -38.76
N ARG A 30 -2.16 -8.24 -37.50
CA ARG A 30 -1.96 -6.84 -37.11
C ARG A 30 -0.50 -6.44 -37.05
N LEU A 31 0.39 -7.34 -36.63
CA LEU A 31 1.84 -7.07 -36.63
C LEU A 31 2.35 -6.93 -38.08
N GLU A 32 1.90 -7.79 -38.99
CA GLU A 32 2.21 -7.67 -40.43
C GLU A 32 1.66 -6.36 -41.02
N THR A 33 0.46 -5.93 -40.62
CA THR A 33 -0.14 -4.68 -41.06
C THR A 33 0.62 -3.44 -40.55
N ILE A 34 1.09 -3.46 -39.31
CA ILE A 34 1.92 -2.40 -38.71
C ILE A 34 3.27 -2.31 -39.42
N LEU A 35 3.92 -3.45 -39.65
CA LEU A 35 5.21 -3.52 -40.35
C LEU A 35 5.10 -3.09 -41.81
N ARG A 36 4.02 -3.47 -42.53
CA ARG A 36 3.75 -3.00 -43.89
C ARG A 36 3.48 -1.50 -43.94
N THR A 37 2.76 -0.95 -42.97
CA THR A 37 2.47 0.48 -42.87
C THR A 37 3.75 1.29 -42.58
N ALA A 38 4.58 0.83 -41.64
CA ALA A 38 5.87 1.42 -41.33
C ALA A 38 6.84 1.39 -42.52
N THR A 39 6.84 0.29 -43.28
CA THR A 39 7.65 0.14 -44.51
C THR A 39 7.18 1.08 -45.62
N LYS A 40 5.86 1.28 -45.77
CA LYS A 40 5.29 2.21 -46.75
C LYS A 40 5.65 3.67 -46.43
N MET A 41 5.66 4.04 -45.15
CA MET A 41 6.03 5.40 -44.69
C MET A 41 7.52 5.69 -44.87
N ALA A 42 8.39 4.67 -44.76
CA ALA A 42 9.83 4.82 -44.97
C ALA A 42 10.23 5.04 -46.45
N THR A 43 9.39 4.60 -47.40
CA THR A 43 9.66 4.70 -48.85
C THR A 43 9.21 6.01 -49.49
N THR A 44 8.37 6.81 -48.83
CA THR A 44 7.95 8.14 -49.31
C THR A 44 8.89 9.20 -48.75
N SER A 45 9.69 9.78 -49.65
CA SER A 45 10.76 10.75 -49.41
C SER A 45 10.47 11.80 -48.31
N LEU A 46 11.18 11.71 -47.18
CA LEU A 46 11.93 12.81 -46.50
C LEU A 46 12.57 12.38 -45.15
N LEU A 47 12.97 11.12 -44.98
CA LEU A 47 13.55 10.61 -43.72
C LEU A 47 14.88 9.85 -43.87
N SER A 48 15.58 10.02 -45.00
CA SER A 48 16.84 9.31 -45.29
C SER A 48 18.06 9.72 -44.45
N SER A 49 17.92 10.68 -43.53
CA SER A 49 19.01 11.13 -42.65
C SER A 49 18.89 10.65 -41.20
N THR A 50 17.79 9.99 -40.80
CA THR A 50 17.62 9.54 -39.41
C THR A 50 18.36 8.22 -39.12
N PRO A 51 18.94 8.06 -37.90
CA PRO A 51 19.62 6.81 -37.51
C PRO A 51 18.73 5.57 -37.62
N LEU A 52 17.42 5.70 -37.37
CA LEU A 52 16.44 4.62 -37.48
C LEU A 52 16.24 4.15 -38.93
N ALA A 53 16.20 5.07 -39.90
CA ALA A 53 16.11 4.73 -41.32
C ALA A 53 17.39 4.06 -41.84
N LYS A 54 18.57 4.48 -41.34
CA LYS A 54 19.85 3.82 -41.63
C LYS A 54 19.93 2.41 -41.03
N MET A 55 19.35 2.21 -39.85
CA MET A 55 19.26 0.90 -39.20
C MET A 55 18.36 -0.06 -39.99
N ILE A 56 17.19 0.41 -40.47
CA ILE A 56 16.25 -0.39 -41.28
C ILE A 56 16.81 -0.72 -42.67
N LEU A 57 17.54 0.22 -43.31
CA LEU A 57 18.20 -0.02 -44.60
C LEU A 57 19.43 -0.94 -44.49
N ALA A 58 20.15 -0.89 -43.36
CA ALA A 58 21.24 -1.84 -43.06
C ALA A 58 20.72 -3.25 -42.72
N TYR A 59 19.47 -3.36 -42.26
CA TYR A 59 18.81 -4.62 -41.91
C TYR A 59 18.45 -5.49 -43.13
N LYS A 60 18.57 -4.97 -44.36
CA LYS A 60 18.25 -5.71 -45.59
C LYS A 60 19.25 -6.83 -45.95
N ASN A 61 20.17 -7.21 -45.06
CA ASN A 61 21.13 -8.29 -45.30
C ASN A 61 21.50 -9.12 -44.04
N ILE A 62 20.53 -9.42 -43.17
CA ILE A 62 20.70 -10.44 -42.11
C ILE A 62 19.53 -11.43 -42.15
N ASN A 63 19.88 -12.71 -42.15
CA ASN A 63 18.95 -13.84 -42.16
C ASN A 63 18.25 -13.93 -40.80
N TYR A 64 16.96 -14.29 -40.78
CA TYR A 64 16.05 -14.15 -39.63
C TYR A 64 16.40 -15.01 -38.39
N THR A 65 17.54 -15.69 -38.39
CA THR A 65 17.99 -16.61 -37.33
C THR A 65 18.89 -15.96 -36.28
N ASP A 66 19.28 -14.69 -36.43
CA ASP A 66 20.19 -14.00 -35.49
C ASP A 66 19.49 -12.97 -34.57
N LEU A 67 18.15 -12.95 -34.51
CA LEU A 67 17.39 -12.13 -33.54
C LEU A 67 17.28 -12.76 -32.13
N GLU A 68 18.18 -13.68 -31.80
CA GLU A 68 18.27 -14.32 -30.49
C GLU A 68 19.41 -13.75 -29.63
N ASP A 69 19.78 -12.47 -29.80
CA ASP A 69 20.69 -11.78 -28.88
C ASP A 69 19.93 -10.79 -27.97
N PRO A 70 19.64 -11.17 -26.70
CA PRO A 70 18.98 -10.33 -25.71
C PRO A 70 19.71 -9.02 -25.40
N ILE A 71 21.02 -8.93 -25.67
CA ILE A 71 21.83 -7.74 -25.43
C ILE A 71 21.47 -6.63 -26.42
N LEU A 72 21.09 -6.98 -27.66
CA LEU A 72 20.72 -6.01 -28.68
C LEU A 72 19.33 -5.41 -28.43
N LEU A 73 18.40 -6.22 -27.91
CA LEU A 73 17.05 -5.78 -27.54
C LEU A 73 17.08 -4.86 -26.31
N GLY A 74 17.93 -5.15 -25.33
CA GLY A 74 18.17 -4.28 -24.18
C GLY A 74 18.71 -2.91 -24.59
N LYS A 75 19.71 -2.87 -25.48
CA LYS A 75 20.28 -1.61 -26.00
C LYS A 75 19.27 -0.77 -26.79
N LEU A 76 18.32 -1.41 -27.47
CA LEU A 76 17.24 -0.71 -28.19
C LEU A 76 16.26 -0.05 -27.22
N VAL A 77 15.93 -0.72 -26.12
CA VAL A 77 15.06 -0.18 -25.06
C VAL A 77 15.77 0.95 -24.31
N ASP A 78 17.04 0.77 -23.94
CA ASP A 78 17.83 1.81 -23.27
C ASP A 78 17.96 3.08 -24.13
N TYR A 79 18.15 2.92 -25.45
CA TYR A 79 18.22 4.05 -26.40
C TYR A 79 16.86 4.77 -26.59
N LEU A 80 15.74 4.04 -26.53
CA LEU A 80 14.40 4.62 -26.57
C LEU A 80 14.05 5.36 -25.27
N VAL A 81 14.56 4.89 -24.13
CA VAL A 81 14.44 5.56 -22.83
C VAL A 81 15.35 6.80 -22.76
N GLU A 82 16.56 6.76 -23.35
CA GLU A 82 17.41 7.95 -23.50
C GLU A 82 16.78 9.01 -24.41
N LEU A 83 16.06 8.61 -25.46
CA LEU A 83 15.32 9.53 -26.34
C LEU A 83 14.15 10.23 -25.62
N ASP A 84 13.50 9.58 -24.65
CA ASP A 84 12.42 10.18 -23.84
C ASP A 84 12.96 11.18 -22.79
N ASN A 85 14.24 11.05 -22.43
CA ASN A 85 14.96 11.97 -21.56
C ASN A 85 15.54 13.21 -22.27
N TRP A 86 15.34 13.36 -23.58
CA TRP A 86 15.72 14.55 -24.35
C TRP A 86 14.53 15.49 -24.56
N LYS A 87 14.01 16.04 -23.45
CA LYS A 87 13.13 17.22 -23.48
C LYS A 87 13.93 18.46 -23.16
N ASP A 88 14.59 18.99 -24.18
CA ASP A 88 14.78 20.43 -24.37
C ASP A 88 15.39 20.68 -25.75
N THR A 89 14.53 20.84 -26.76
CA THR A 89 14.70 21.83 -27.84
C THR A 89 13.57 21.74 -28.89
N TRP A 90 12.84 22.85 -28.99
CA TRP A 90 12.10 23.38 -30.16
C TRP A 90 10.69 22.85 -30.51
N TYR A 91 9.80 23.84 -30.58
CA TYR A 91 8.39 23.84 -30.96
C TYR A 91 8.03 23.07 -32.25
N ALA A 92 7.13 22.08 -32.16
CA ALA A 92 6.06 21.79 -33.14
C ALA A 92 5.03 20.75 -32.61
N THR A 93 3.93 21.28 -32.05
CA THR A 93 2.59 20.72 -31.81
C THR A 93 2.30 19.18 -31.82
N PRO A 94 1.97 18.57 -30.64
CA PRO A 94 1.40 17.22 -30.49
C PRO A 94 -0.03 17.02 -31.05
N THR A 95 -0.66 18.08 -31.57
CA THR A 95 -2.10 18.09 -31.88
C THR A 95 -2.45 17.35 -33.18
N ARG A 96 -1.50 17.14 -34.10
CA ARG A 96 -1.76 16.48 -35.39
C ARG A 96 -1.74 14.94 -35.31
N PHE A 97 -0.88 14.37 -34.48
CA PHE A 97 -0.77 12.91 -34.34
C PHE A 97 -1.97 12.32 -33.58
N ALA A 98 -2.43 12.99 -32.53
CA ALA A 98 -3.63 12.59 -31.78
C ALA A 98 -4.94 12.76 -32.59
N ALA A 99 -4.98 13.75 -33.50
CA ALA A 99 -6.13 13.96 -34.38
C ALA A 99 -6.24 12.86 -35.46
N GLU A 100 -5.12 12.39 -36.01
CA GLU A 100 -5.12 11.36 -37.04
C GLU A 100 -5.51 9.98 -36.49
N ILE A 101 -5.12 9.67 -35.25
CA ILE A 101 -5.56 8.43 -34.55
C ILE A 101 -7.06 8.47 -34.26
N ARG A 102 -7.65 9.61 -33.86
CA ARG A 102 -9.11 9.73 -33.69
C ARG A 102 -9.87 9.53 -35.00
N LYS A 103 -9.33 10.07 -36.10
CA LYS A 103 -9.90 9.91 -37.45
C LYS A 103 -9.90 8.45 -37.92
N MET A 104 -8.81 7.71 -37.63
CA MET A 104 -8.71 6.28 -37.93
C MET A 104 -9.67 5.42 -37.09
N LEU A 105 -9.94 5.82 -35.85
CA LEU A 105 -10.91 5.13 -34.97
C LEU A 105 -12.37 5.36 -35.39
N GLU A 106 -12.72 6.55 -35.89
CA GLU A 106 -14.07 6.86 -36.37
C GLU A 106 -14.43 6.18 -37.70
N ILE A 107 -13.46 5.90 -38.57
CA ILE A 107 -13.67 5.19 -39.85
C ILE A 107 -14.05 3.71 -39.63
N SER A 108 -13.72 3.12 -38.47
CA SER A 108 -14.06 1.73 -38.13
C SER A 108 -15.55 1.49 -37.81
N GLY A 109 -16.38 2.54 -37.80
CA GLY A 109 -17.77 2.50 -37.34
C GLY A 109 -18.87 2.53 -38.41
N ARG A 110 -18.59 2.47 -39.72
CA ARG A 110 -19.64 2.50 -40.75
C ARG A 110 -19.52 1.44 -41.85
N GLU A 111 -20.55 0.59 -41.85
CA GLU A 111 -21.19 -0.12 -42.97
C GLU A 111 -20.57 -1.41 -43.53
N GLY A 112 -21.38 -2.49 -43.50
CA GLY A 112 -21.22 -3.65 -44.39
C GLY A 112 -21.73 -5.02 -43.91
N GLY A 113 -23.06 -5.20 -43.80
CA GLY A 113 -23.81 -6.40 -44.24
C GLY A 113 -23.44 -7.83 -43.79
N THR A 114 -24.36 -8.43 -43.01
CA THR A 114 -24.82 -9.84 -43.02
C THR A 114 -23.82 -10.98 -42.81
N THR A 115 -23.85 -11.58 -41.61
CA THR A 115 -24.21 -12.99 -41.35
C THR A 115 -24.01 -13.32 -39.86
N THR A 116 -25.06 -13.79 -39.18
CA THR A 116 -24.95 -14.39 -37.83
C THR A 116 -24.22 -15.72 -37.90
N PRO A 117 -23.33 -16.01 -36.94
CA PRO A 117 -23.70 -17.01 -35.94
C PRO A 117 -23.35 -16.61 -34.50
N ASN A 118 -24.16 -17.15 -33.59
CA ASN A 118 -24.00 -17.15 -32.15
C ASN A 118 -22.54 -17.34 -31.72
N ASN A 119 -21.98 -16.35 -31.04
CA ASN A 119 -20.84 -16.56 -30.19
C ASN A 119 -21.07 -15.80 -28.89
N THR A 120 -21.30 -16.56 -27.83
CA THR A 120 -21.34 -16.12 -26.44
C THR A 120 -20.01 -15.43 -26.16
N LYS A 121 -19.98 -14.09 -26.31
CA LYS A 121 -18.84 -13.28 -25.91
C LYS A 121 -18.72 -13.42 -24.39
N THR A 122 -17.80 -14.27 -23.96
CA THR A 122 -17.17 -14.15 -22.64
C THR A 122 -16.60 -12.74 -22.60
N ARG A 123 -17.34 -11.84 -21.95
CA ARG A 123 -16.92 -10.47 -21.71
C ARG A 123 -15.74 -10.57 -20.77
N ILE A 124 -14.52 -10.50 -21.30
CA ILE A 124 -13.31 -10.27 -20.52
C ILE A 124 -13.57 -8.96 -19.77
N MET A 125 -13.89 -9.07 -18.49
CA MET A 125 -14.07 -7.92 -17.61
C MET A 125 -12.67 -7.48 -17.24
N THR A 126 -12.03 -6.68 -18.09
CA THR A 126 -10.83 -5.95 -17.67
C THR A 126 -11.17 -5.18 -16.40
N ARG A 127 -10.47 -5.47 -15.29
CA ARG A 127 -10.66 -4.76 -14.02
C ARG A 127 -10.50 -3.26 -14.29
N THR A 128 -11.59 -2.52 -14.21
CA THR A 128 -11.59 -1.06 -14.31
C THR A 128 -11.44 -0.50 -12.90
N TYR A 129 -10.26 0.06 -12.62
CA TYR A 129 -10.00 0.81 -11.39
C TYR A 129 -10.47 2.26 -11.56
N ARG A 130 -11.03 2.85 -10.50
CA ARG A 130 -11.59 4.20 -10.50
C ARG A 130 -10.49 5.26 -10.41
N THR A 131 -9.51 5.07 -9.52
CA THR A 131 -8.51 6.07 -9.16
C THR A 131 -7.08 5.54 -9.16
N ILE A 132 -6.83 4.29 -8.73
CA ILE A 132 -5.45 3.78 -8.67
C ILE A 132 -4.88 3.50 -10.08
N THR A 133 -3.65 3.95 -10.33
CA THR A 133 -2.98 3.77 -11.63
C THR A 133 -2.33 2.40 -11.78
N PRO A 134 -1.99 1.95 -13.00
CA PRO A 134 -1.20 0.73 -13.20
C PRO A 134 0.09 0.67 -12.39
N ASP A 135 0.81 1.79 -12.27
CA ASP A 135 2.05 1.87 -11.48
C ASP A 135 1.77 1.73 -9.98
N GLN A 136 0.69 2.35 -9.48
CA GLN A 136 0.26 2.21 -8.10
C GLN A 136 -0.18 0.78 -7.77
N ILE A 137 -0.84 0.09 -8.71
CA ILE A 137 -1.20 -1.33 -8.58
C ILE A 137 0.05 -2.19 -8.51
N SER A 138 0.98 -2.00 -9.43
CA SER A 138 2.27 -2.72 -9.44
C SER A 138 3.05 -2.50 -8.14
N HIS A 139 3.08 -1.25 -7.66
CA HIS A 139 3.72 -0.88 -6.40
C HIS A 139 3.04 -1.54 -5.20
N PHE A 140 1.70 -1.53 -5.13
CA PHE A 140 0.96 -2.21 -4.06
C PHE A 140 1.17 -3.73 -4.07
N LEU A 141 1.16 -4.38 -5.24
CA LEU A 141 1.42 -5.82 -5.32
C LEU A 141 2.87 -6.17 -4.96
N SER A 142 3.81 -5.27 -5.20
CA SER A 142 5.22 -5.47 -4.84
C SER A 142 5.48 -5.20 -3.36
N HIS A 143 4.98 -4.09 -2.83
CA HIS A 143 5.35 -3.59 -1.50
C HIS A 143 4.23 -3.61 -0.46
N GLY A 144 2.98 -3.84 -0.87
CA GLY A 144 1.83 -3.91 0.03
C GLY A 144 1.33 -2.56 0.55
N TRP A 145 1.72 -1.45 -0.07
CA TRP A 145 1.20 -0.13 0.29
C TRP A 145 1.14 0.78 -0.94
N VAL A 146 0.39 1.88 -0.83
CA VAL A 146 0.32 2.94 -1.84
C VAL A 146 -0.05 4.28 -1.20
N ARG A 147 0.57 5.36 -1.66
CA ARG A 147 0.17 6.73 -1.29
C ARG A 147 -0.81 7.29 -2.32
N ILE A 148 -1.89 7.89 -1.83
CA ILE A 148 -2.90 8.64 -2.58
C ILE A 148 -2.70 10.13 -2.28
N PRO A 149 -2.04 10.88 -3.19
CA PRO A 149 -1.73 12.28 -2.93
C PRO A 149 -2.97 13.15 -2.90
N SER A 150 -3.02 14.12 -1.99
CA SER A 150 -4.09 15.13 -1.89
C SER A 150 -5.49 14.49 -1.94
N ALA A 151 -5.71 13.47 -1.13
CA ALA A 151 -6.98 12.77 -1.02
C ALA A 151 -8.06 13.58 -0.29
N PHE A 152 -7.65 14.53 0.54
CA PHE A 152 -8.50 15.55 1.15
C PHE A 152 -7.78 16.91 1.18
N THR A 153 -8.55 17.99 1.40
CA THR A 153 -8.03 19.36 1.33
C THR A 153 -7.51 19.86 2.68
N PRO A 154 -6.64 20.89 2.71
CA PRO A 154 -6.28 21.59 3.94
C PRO A 154 -7.46 22.15 4.73
N SER A 155 -8.52 22.58 4.04
CA SER A 155 -9.76 23.05 4.69
C SER A 155 -10.48 21.91 5.43
N ASN A 156 -10.53 20.71 4.81
CA ASN A 156 -11.09 19.52 5.46
C ASN A 156 -10.27 19.13 6.70
N ALA A 157 -8.94 19.19 6.63
CA ALA A 157 -8.08 18.98 7.80
C ALA A 157 -8.36 20.00 8.92
N GLN A 158 -8.43 21.28 8.57
CA GLN A 158 -8.63 22.38 9.53
C GLN A 158 -9.92 22.23 10.34
N LYS A 159 -10.98 21.69 9.73
CA LYS A 159 -12.26 21.40 10.42
C LYS A 159 -12.06 20.60 11.70
N TRP A 160 -11.13 19.64 11.70
CA TRP A 160 -10.83 18.76 12.83
C TRP A 160 -9.62 19.24 13.65
N THR A 161 -8.60 19.82 13.02
CA THR A 161 -7.37 20.22 13.72
C THR A 161 -7.46 21.56 14.45
N LYS A 162 -8.50 22.37 14.21
CA LYS A 162 -8.66 23.70 14.84
C LYS A 162 -8.57 23.69 16.37
N ASP A 163 -9.04 22.62 17.01
CA ASP A 163 -9.09 22.51 18.47
C ASP A 163 -7.99 21.58 19.03
N LEU A 164 -7.05 21.12 18.18
CA LEU A 164 -6.02 20.13 18.54
C LEU A 164 -5.24 20.53 19.80
N TRP A 165 -4.71 21.75 19.84
CA TRP A 165 -3.86 22.22 20.94
C TRP A 165 -4.64 22.45 22.23
N THR A 166 -5.85 23.00 22.12
CA THR A 166 -6.79 23.12 23.25
C THR A 166 -7.12 21.74 23.83
N ARG A 167 -7.43 20.77 22.98
CA ARG A 167 -7.69 19.39 23.39
C ARG A 167 -6.47 18.76 24.04
N LEU A 168 -5.26 18.97 23.51
CA LEU A 168 -4.02 18.50 24.14
C LEU A 168 -3.71 19.21 25.47
N GLY A 169 -4.21 20.43 25.67
CA GLY A 169 -3.81 21.30 26.79
C GLY A 169 -2.35 21.74 26.70
N TYR A 170 -1.82 21.87 25.48
CA TYR A 170 -0.44 22.25 25.19
C TYR A 170 -0.40 23.57 24.41
N ASP A 171 0.71 24.29 24.55
CA ASP A 171 0.99 25.47 23.72
C ASP A 171 1.80 25.04 22.47
N PRO A 172 1.33 25.31 21.25
CA PRO A 172 2.08 25.01 20.02
C PRO A 172 3.43 25.71 19.91
N LEU A 173 3.61 26.84 20.60
CA LEU A 173 4.80 27.70 20.56
C LEU A 173 5.74 27.45 21.74
N ASP A 174 5.27 26.81 22.81
CA ASP A 174 6.08 26.40 23.95
C ASP A 174 6.17 24.88 24.08
N LYS A 175 7.25 24.34 23.49
CA LYS A 175 7.60 22.92 23.51
C LYS A 175 7.86 22.34 24.89
N SER A 176 8.03 23.17 25.94
CA SER A 176 8.16 22.69 27.32
C SER A 176 6.84 22.18 27.89
N THR A 177 5.72 22.63 27.31
CA THR A 177 4.38 22.14 27.66
C THR A 177 4.09 20.75 27.10
N TRP A 178 4.86 20.27 26.12
CA TRP A 178 4.67 18.97 25.46
C TRP A 178 5.23 17.84 26.31
N THR A 179 4.51 17.46 27.36
CA THR A 179 4.98 16.48 28.36
C THR A 179 4.93 15.03 27.88
N GLN A 180 4.25 14.76 26.77
CA GLN A 180 4.14 13.44 26.16
C GLN A 180 4.67 13.47 24.73
N ASN A 181 5.46 12.45 24.36
CA ASN A 181 6.02 12.34 23.01
C ASN A 181 4.97 11.93 21.96
N ARG A 182 4.01 11.09 22.34
CA ARG A 182 2.97 10.52 21.48
C ARG A 182 1.65 10.40 22.25
N ILE A 183 0.54 10.77 21.62
CA ILE A 183 -0.80 10.79 22.24
C ILE A 183 -1.81 10.19 21.25
N ASN A 184 -2.59 9.20 21.69
CA ASN A 184 -3.72 8.67 20.93
C ASN A 184 -5.02 9.28 21.50
N MET A 185 -5.50 10.33 20.87
CA MET A 185 -6.62 11.13 21.34
C MET A 185 -7.97 10.41 21.10
N PRO A 186 -8.96 10.56 22.00
CA PRO A 186 -10.35 10.21 21.71
C PRO A 186 -10.92 11.07 20.57
N HIS A 187 -12.08 10.69 20.03
CA HIS A 187 -12.78 11.48 19.01
C HIS A 187 -13.94 12.29 19.60
N HIS A 188 -14.23 13.42 18.96
CA HIS A 188 -15.38 14.31 19.19
C HIS A 188 -16.24 14.50 17.94
N SER A 189 -15.64 14.33 16.77
CA SER A 189 -16.30 14.50 15.47
C SER A 189 -15.99 13.33 14.56
N GLU A 190 -16.98 12.94 13.76
CA GLU A 190 -16.83 11.92 12.75
C GLU A 190 -17.55 12.32 11.46
N GLU A 191 -17.07 11.81 10.34
CA GLU A 191 -17.64 12.01 9.03
C GLU A 191 -17.42 10.78 8.16
N ASP A 192 -18.36 10.48 7.28
CA ASP A 192 -18.20 9.39 6.32
C ASP A 192 -17.09 9.73 5.32
N ILE A 193 -16.17 8.79 5.08
CA ILE A 193 -15.05 8.97 4.15
C ILE A 193 -15.52 9.37 2.74
N ARG A 194 -16.72 8.96 2.31
CA ARG A 194 -17.28 9.29 0.99
C ARG A 194 -17.47 10.79 0.82
N THR A 195 -17.73 11.53 1.88
CA THR A 195 -17.83 12.99 1.85
C THR A 195 -16.51 13.65 2.23
N PHE A 196 -15.80 13.11 3.23
CA PHE A 196 -14.58 13.72 3.74
C PHE A 196 -13.38 13.62 2.76
N ALA A 197 -13.18 12.44 2.15
CA ALA A 197 -12.05 12.11 1.29
C ALA A 197 -12.46 11.15 0.14
N PRO A 198 -13.31 11.60 -0.81
CA PRO A 198 -13.86 10.74 -1.87
C PRO A 198 -12.77 10.06 -2.73
N LYS A 199 -11.62 10.71 -2.93
CA LYS A 199 -10.48 10.12 -3.65
C LYS A 199 -9.85 8.95 -2.89
N ALA A 200 -9.76 9.03 -1.56
CA ALA A 200 -9.30 7.90 -0.75
C ALA A 200 -10.34 6.77 -0.76
N TRP A 201 -11.63 7.10 -0.70
CA TRP A 201 -12.70 6.12 -0.81
C TRP A 201 -12.63 5.30 -2.11
N ASP A 202 -12.48 5.97 -3.26
CA ASP A 202 -12.35 5.28 -4.54
C ASP A 202 -11.10 4.39 -4.60
N ALA A 203 -9.98 4.85 -4.06
CA ALA A 203 -8.75 4.04 -3.99
C ALA A 203 -8.91 2.82 -3.06
N ILE A 204 -9.59 2.96 -1.92
CA ILE A 204 -9.94 1.85 -1.03
C ILE A 204 -10.81 0.84 -1.78
N CYS A 205 -11.85 1.30 -2.47
CA CYS A 205 -12.72 0.46 -3.28
C CYS A 205 -11.92 -0.33 -4.34
N ASP A 206 -10.99 0.34 -5.03
CA ASP A 206 -10.15 -0.29 -6.03
C ASP A 206 -9.27 -1.42 -5.43
N LEU A 207 -8.68 -1.19 -4.24
CA LEU A 207 -7.82 -2.17 -3.59
C LEU A 207 -8.57 -3.39 -3.06
N VAL A 208 -9.76 -3.19 -2.47
CA VAL A 208 -10.53 -4.28 -1.81
C VAL A 208 -11.52 -5.00 -2.73
N GLY A 209 -11.65 -4.58 -3.99
CA GLY A 209 -12.49 -5.24 -5.00
C GLY A 209 -13.91 -4.70 -5.09
N GLY A 210 -14.11 -3.44 -4.73
CA GLY A 210 -15.32 -2.66 -4.91
C GLY A 210 -16.06 -2.29 -3.63
N GLU A 211 -16.78 -1.18 -3.69
CA GLU A 211 -17.59 -0.60 -2.60
C GLU A 211 -18.56 -1.59 -1.95
N GLN A 212 -19.14 -2.50 -2.73
CA GLN A 212 -20.10 -3.49 -2.25
C GLN A 212 -19.52 -4.43 -1.19
N ARG A 213 -18.19 -4.56 -1.11
CA ARG A 213 -17.47 -5.40 -0.13
C ARG A 213 -17.19 -4.69 1.19
N ILE A 214 -17.27 -3.35 1.23
CA ILE A 214 -16.91 -2.54 2.39
C ILE A 214 -18.14 -2.33 3.29
N GLU A 215 -17.98 -2.52 4.60
CA GLU A 215 -19.01 -2.19 5.57
C GLU A 215 -19.23 -0.67 5.60
N THR A 216 -20.50 -0.24 5.48
CA THR A 216 -20.85 1.19 5.44
C THR A 216 -21.91 1.53 6.50
N PRO A 217 -21.87 2.75 7.08
CA PRO A 217 -20.95 3.86 6.78
C PRO A 217 -19.51 3.59 7.23
N CYS A 218 -18.53 4.14 6.50
CA CYS A 218 -17.11 4.03 6.83
C CYS A 218 -16.66 5.37 7.43
N MET A 219 -16.74 5.47 8.76
CA MET A 219 -16.54 6.72 9.50
C MET A 219 -15.06 6.97 9.78
N TRP A 220 -14.60 8.18 9.44
CA TRP A 220 -13.34 8.73 9.93
C TRP A 220 -13.63 9.76 11.01
N SER A 221 -12.70 9.96 11.93
CA SER A 221 -12.89 10.85 13.07
C SER A 221 -11.64 11.66 13.41
N ASP A 222 -11.80 12.66 14.26
CA ASP A 222 -10.71 13.47 14.83
C ASP A 222 -10.03 12.81 16.05
N GLY A 223 -10.12 11.47 16.14
CA GLY A 223 -9.33 10.64 17.07
C GLY A 223 -7.87 10.57 16.63
N PHE A 224 -7.16 11.69 16.80
CA PHE A 224 -5.81 11.85 16.29
C PHE A 224 -4.79 10.99 17.03
N ILE A 225 -3.85 10.45 16.28
CA ILE A 225 -2.57 9.97 16.78
C ILE A 225 -1.61 11.13 16.56
N VAL A 226 -1.13 11.73 17.66
CA VAL A 226 -0.18 12.86 17.65
C VAL A 226 1.20 12.35 18.06
N ASN A 227 2.26 12.78 17.38
CA ASN A 227 3.64 12.54 17.78
C ASN A 227 4.42 13.86 17.72
N LEU A 228 4.84 14.30 18.89
CA LEU A 228 5.53 15.56 19.16
C LEU A 228 7.04 15.37 19.33
N GLY A 229 7.49 14.12 19.51
CA GLY A 229 8.90 13.80 19.76
C GLY A 229 9.38 14.18 21.16
N THR A 230 10.68 14.02 21.39
CA THR A 230 11.36 14.38 22.64
C THR A 230 12.61 15.20 22.37
N ASP A 231 13.09 15.93 23.39
CA ASP A 231 14.39 16.62 23.31
C ASP A 231 15.55 15.66 23.07
N GLU A 232 15.47 14.45 23.62
CA GLU A 232 16.46 13.41 23.40
C GLU A 232 16.54 13.00 21.93
N TRP A 233 15.41 12.72 21.29
CA TRP A 233 15.42 12.28 19.89
C TRP A 233 15.87 13.38 18.94
N GLU A 234 15.53 14.64 19.24
CA GLU A 234 15.99 15.82 18.49
C GLU A 234 17.51 16.00 18.61
N ARG A 235 18.04 15.87 19.84
CA ARG A 235 19.48 15.94 20.10
C ARG A 235 20.21 14.83 19.36
N ASP A 236 19.73 13.59 19.46
CA ASP A 236 20.33 12.45 18.74
C ASP A 236 20.38 12.70 17.23
N TYR A 237 19.35 13.33 16.66
CA TYR A 237 19.32 13.67 15.23
C TYR A 237 20.34 14.74 14.87
N LYS A 238 20.43 15.80 15.69
CA LYS A 238 21.45 16.86 15.52
C LYS A 238 22.88 16.34 15.67
N GLU A 239 23.09 15.34 16.52
CA GLU A 239 24.37 14.63 16.70
C GLU A 239 24.65 13.59 15.59
N GLY A 240 23.73 13.41 14.64
CA GLY A 240 23.91 12.48 13.52
C GLY A 240 23.78 11.00 13.88
N LYS A 241 23.18 10.67 15.03
CA LYS A 241 22.97 9.27 15.41
C LYS A 241 21.96 8.62 14.45
N PRO A 242 22.23 7.42 13.92
CA PRO A 242 21.27 6.74 13.08
C PRO A 242 20.04 6.29 13.89
N LEU A 243 18.88 6.23 13.23
CA LEU A 243 17.72 5.52 13.75
C LEU A 243 17.64 4.19 13.01
N ASP A 244 18.00 3.10 13.68
CA ASP A 244 17.75 1.76 13.16
C ASP A 244 16.26 1.41 13.36
N PRO A 245 15.48 1.16 12.29
CA PRO A 245 14.08 0.74 12.40
C PRO A 245 13.89 -0.50 13.28
N LYS A 246 14.90 -1.39 13.37
CA LYS A 246 14.85 -2.61 14.19
C LYS A 246 14.90 -2.34 15.69
N GLU A 247 15.33 -1.14 16.09
CA GLU A 247 15.39 -0.71 17.49
C GLU A 247 14.17 0.11 17.92
N LEU A 248 13.14 0.19 17.07
CA LEU A 248 11.81 0.62 17.51
C LEU A 248 11.15 -0.52 18.31
N ASP A 249 10.37 -0.14 19.32
CA ASP A 249 9.76 -1.02 20.32
C ASP A 249 8.25 -1.21 20.12
N ASN A 250 7.67 -0.51 19.13
CA ASN A 250 6.24 -0.46 18.88
C ASN A 250 5.86 -1.21 17.58
N TRP A 251 6.56 -2.27 17.21
CA TRP A 251 6.22 -3.05 16.01
C TRP A 251 4.98 -3.92 16.22
N HIS A 252 4.02 -3.86 15.29
CA HIS A 252 2.76 -4.59 15.34
C HIS A 252 2.02 -4.66 13.98
N VAL A 253 0.87 -5.33 13.97
CA VAL A 253 -0.25 -5.09 13.05
C VAL A 253 -1.48 -4.66 13.85
N ASP A 254 -2.41 -3.95 13.22
CA ASP A 254 -3.61 -3.44 13.89
C ASP A 254 -4.68 -4.50 14.10
N GLY A 255 -5.62 -4.22 15.01
CA GLY A 255 -6.74 -5.09 15.33
C GLY A 255 -6.76 -5.57 16.78
N ASP A 256 -6.64 -4.64 17.74
CA ASP A 256 -6.68 -5.00 19.18
C ASP A 256 -8.06 -5.41 19.69
N PHE A 257 -9.09 -5.30 18.85
CA PHE A 257 -10.50 -5.45 19.20
C PHE A 257 -11.15 -6.73 18.64
N PHE A 258 -10.37 -7.68 18.12
CA PHE A 258 -10.88 -8.97 17.62
C PHE A 258 -9.82 -10.08 17.65
N VAL A 259 -10.27 -11.33 17.57
CA VAL A 259 -9.41 -12.51 17.32
C VAL A 259 -9.03 -12.55 15.84
N HIS A 260 -7.74 -12.64 15.56
CA HIS A 260 -7.20 -12.56 14.21
C HIS A 260 -7.30 -13.91 13.49
N PHE A 261 -7.71 -13.83 12.23
CA PHE A 261 -7.68 -14.91 11.26
C PHE A 261 -7.07 -14.38 9.96
N LEU A 262 -6.60 -15.29 9.10
CA LEU A 262 -6.05 -14.91 7.80
C LEU A 262 -7.07 -14.13 6.95
N ASP A 263 -8.36 -14.40 7.12
CA ASP A 263 -9.46 -13.80 6.37
C ASP A 263 -10.26 -12.75 7.17
N SER A 264 -9.74 -12.25 8.28
CA SER A 264 -10.45 -11.30 9.16
C SER A 264 -11.08 -10.15 8.37
N ARG A 265 -12.38 -9.95 8.58
CA ARG A 265 -13.16 -8.91 7.89
C ARG A 265 -13.04 -7.56 8.59
N GLU A 266 -12.66 -7.56 9.85
CA GLU A 266 -12.61 -6.39 10.72
C GLU A 266 -11.58 -5.36 10.23
N GLN A 267 -10.50 -5.81 9.58
CA GLN A 267 -9.39 -4.98 9.08
C GLN A 267 -9.03 -5.38 7.64
N GLY A 268 -9.70 -4.79 6.66
CA GLY A 268 -9.43 -5.02 5.23
C GLY A 268 -8.24 -4.21 4.68
N LEU A 269 -8.01 -3.02 5.23
CA LEU A 269 -6.85 -2.16 4.95
C LEU A 269 -6.49 -1.39 6.22
N LEU A 270 -5.20 -1.07 6.34
CA LEU A 270 -4.71 -0.06 7.26
C LEU A 270 -4.61 1.28 6.51
N VAL A 271 -5.06 2.36 7.12
CA VAL A 271 -5.22 3.66 6.45
C VAL A 271 -4.59 4.76 7.28
N ILE A 272 -3.71 5.57 6.68
CA ILE A 272 -3.01 6.66 7.36
C ILE A 272 -3.27 7.99 6.63
N PRO A 273 -4.32 8.74 7.02
CA PRO A 273 -4.54 10.11 6.56
C PRO A 273 -3.59 11.09 7.25
N LEU A 274 -2.94 11.97 6.49
CA LEU A 274 -1.95 12.92 6.99
C LEU A 274 -2.58 14.29 7.25
N PHE A 275 -2.70 14.70 8.52
CA PHE A 275 -3.25 16.00 8.93
C PHE A 275 -2.18 17.08 9.11
N THR A 276 -0.90 16.72 8.93
CA THR A 276 0.27 17.59 8.88
C THR A 276 1.22 17.05 7.83
N ASP A 277 2.11 17.90 7.31
CA ASP A 277 3.26 17.42 6.53
C ASP A 277 4.14 16.54 7.41
N ILE A 278 4.61 15.43 6.85
CA ILE A 278 5.54 14.50 7.50
C ILE A 278 6.81 14.45 6.67
N LEU A 279 7.84 15.11 7.18
CA LEU A 279 9.18 15.08 6.61
C LEU A 279 9.94 13.81 7.06
N PRO A 280 11.00 13.41 6.34
CA PRO A 280 11.91 12.37 6.82
C PRO A 280 12.43 12.68 8.22
N ASN A 281 12.46 11.68 9.11
CA ASN A 281 12.74 11.79 10.56
C ASN A 281 11.68 12.58 11.36
N GLY A 282 10.57 12.99 10.73
CA GLY A 282 9.45 13.68 11.36
C GLY A 282 8.53 12.76 12.17
N GLY A 283 8.86 11.47 12.29
CA GLY A 283 8.06 10.51 13.04
C GLY A 283 6.87 9.98 12.25
N GLY A 284 7.04 9.83 10.93
CA GLY A 284 6.10 9.10 10.09
C GLY A 284 6.01 7.64 10.51
N THR A 285 4.92 6.97 10.19
CA THR A 285 4.79 5.53 10.50
C THR A 285 5.93 4.77 9.81
N MET A 286 6.71 4.02 10.57
CA MET A 286 7.73 3.14 10.01
C MET A 286 7.07 1.81 9.65
N ILE A 287 7.31 1.30 8.44
CA ILE A 287 6.70 0.05 7.97
C ILE A 287 7.76 -0.96 7.55
N SER A 288 7.39 -2.24 7.52
CA SER A 288 8.18 -3.30 6.91
C SER A 288 7.30 -4.22 6.06
N PRO A 289 7.40 -4.14 4.72
CA PRO A 289 6.68 -5.03 3.79
C PRO A 289 6.91 -6.52 4.04
N ASP A 290 8.08 -6.89 4.56
CA ASP A 290 8.45 -8.28 4.85
C ASP A 290 7.49 -8.93 5.88
N GLY A 291 6.86 -8.11 6.73
CA GLY A 291 5.89 -8.56 7.73
C GLY A 291 4.65 -9.21 7.14
N ILE A 292 4.24 -8.83 5.91
CA ILE A 292 2.99 -9.31 5.30
C ILE A 292 3.00 -10.83 5.18
N GLY A 293 4.05 -11.40 4.59
CA GLY A 293 4.16 -12.86 4.45
C GLY A 293 4.34 -13.57 5.78
N ILE A 294 5.03 -12.95 6.75
CA ILE A 294 5.23 -13.54 8.09
C ILE A 294 3.88 -13.71 8.79
N ILE A 295 3.07 -12.66 8.83
CA ILE A 295 1.72 -12.71 9.42
C ILE A 295 0.80 -13.65 8.63
N ALA A 296 0.79 -13.55 7.30
CA ALA A 296 -0.06 -14.40 6.48
C ALA A 296 0.22 -15.89 6.72
N ARG A 297 1.48 -16.31 6.77
CA ARG A 297 1.85 -17.71 7.08
C ARG A 297 1.43 -18.09 8.49
N HIS A 298 1.70 -17.23 9.49
CA HIS A 298 1.32 -17.48 10.88
C HIS A 298 -0.19 -17.68 11.05
N LEU A 299 -1.01 -16.83 10.41
CA LEU A 299 -2.47 -16.92 10.46
C LEU A 299 -3.02 -18.11 9.66
N ARG A 300 -2.44 -18.43 8.50
CA ARG A 300 -2.79 -19.63 7.73
C ARG A 300 -2.58 -20.90 8.55
N ASP A 301 -1.46 -20.97 9.26
CA ASP A 301 -1.03 -22.14 10.04
C ASP A 301 -1.71 -22.23 11.42
N ASN A 302 -2.47 -21.19 11.81
CA ASN A 302 -3.28 -21.15 13.02
C ASN A 302 -4.76 -20.87 12.71
N PRO A 303 -5.46 -21.76 11.99
CA PRO A 303 -6.85 -21.55 11.57
C PRO A 303 -7.84 -21.49 12.74
N GLN A 304 -7.43 -21.89 13.95
CA GLN A 304 -8.21 -21.71 15.18
C GLN A 304 -8.28 -20.25 15.65
N GLY A 305 -7.46 -19.37 15.09
CA GLY A 305 -7.36 -17.96 15.46
C GLY A 305 -6.20 -17.68 16.40
N VAL A 306 -5.77 -16.42 16.42
CA VAL A 306 -4.72 -15.93 17.30
C VAL A 306 -5.19 -14.64 18.00
N THR A 307 -4.63 -14.38 19.17
CA THR A 307 -4.83 -13.10 19.88
C THR A 307 -4.19 -11.95 19.11
N PRO A 308 -4.50 -10.67 19.41
CA PRO A 308 -3.79 -9.53 18.84
C PRO A 308 -2.27 -9.56 19.04
N ARG A 309 -1.78 -10.30 20.04
CA ARG A 309 -0.34 -10.51 20.29
C ARG A 309 0.26 -11.72 19.53
N MET A 310 -0.49 -12.25 18.56
CA MET A 310 -0.15 -13.41 17.73
C MET A 310 -0.01 -14.74 18.49
N ALA A 311 -0.40 -14.79 19.76
CA ALA A 311 -0.48 -16.06 20.49
C ALA A 311 -1.64 -16.91 19.94
N PRO A 312 -1.40 -18.17 19.54
CA PRO A 312 -2.47 -19.08 19.14
C PRO A 312 -3.49 -19.27 20.26
N LEU A 313 -4.78 -19.24 19.91
CA LEU A 313 -5.84 -19.40 20.91
C LEU A 313 -5.73 -20.75 21.64
N GLY A 314 -5.88 -20.71 22.96
CA GLY A 314 -5.73 -21.86 23.86
C GLY A 314 -4.28 -22.24 24.17
N LYS A 315 -3.29 -21.45 23.72
CA LYS A 315 -1.85 -21.63 23.98
C LYS A 315 -1.17 -20.36 24.50
N GLU A 316 -1.94 -19.41 25.00
CA GLU A 316 -1.48 -18.10 25.46
C GLU A 316 -0.47 -18.22 26.60
N ASP A 317 -0.72 -19.12 27.56
CA ASP A 317 0.19 -19.36 28.70
C ASP A 317 1.53 -20.00 28.28
N GLN A 318 1.59 -20.61 27.10
CA GLN A 318 2.79 -21.22 26.52
C GLN A 318 3.49 -20.27 25.53
N TRP A 319 3.00 -19.05 25.38
CA TRP A 319 3.51 -18.11 24.39
C TRP A 319 4.85 -17.52 24.83
N GLN A 320 5.93 -18.05 24.24
CA GLN A 320 7.31 -17.70 24.60
C GLN A 320 7.69 -16.23 24.39
N TYR A 321 6.85 -15.46 23.68
CA TYR A 321 7.11 -14.06 23.36
C TYR A 321 6.49 -13.08 24.38
N GLY A 322 5.90 -13.60 25.46
CA GLY A 322 5.32 -12.80 26.53
C GLY A 322 3.97 -12.15 26.17
N LYS A 323 3.49 -11.26 27.03
CA LYS A 323 2.15 -10.63 26.91
C LYS A 323 2.14 -9.34 26.07
N GLU A 324 3.30 -8.81 25.71
CA GLU A 324 3.46 -7.55 24.99
C GLU A 324 3.67 -7.75 23.48
N LEU A 325 4.52 -6.93 22.84
CA LEU A 325 4.83 -6.96 21.40
C LEU A 325 5.98 -7.91 21.03
N GLY A 326 6.40 -8.79 21.94
CA GLY A 326 7.63 -9.57 21.78
C GLY A 326 7.70 -10.38 20.48
N TRP A 327 6.58 -10.92 19.99
CA TRP A 327 6.56 -11.70 18.75
C TRP A 327 6.85 -10.84 17.53
N TYR A 328 6.28 -9.63 17.49
CA TYR A 328 6.51 -8.68 16.40
C TYR A 328 7.95 -8.16 16.41
N ILE A 329 8.43 -7.71 17.58
CA ILE A 329 9.79 -7.21 17.75
C ILE A 329 10.80 -8.30 17.36
N HIS A 330 10.58 -9.54 17.80
CA HIS A 330 11.42 -10.67 17.41
C HIS A 330 11.46 -10.86 15.88
N ASN A 331 10.31 -10.86 15.22
CA ASN A 331 10.27 -11.03 13.76
C ASN A 331 10.91 -9.86 13.02
N VAL A 332 10.71 -8.62 13.47
CA VAL A 332 11.33 -7.46 12.83
C VAL A 332 12.86 -7.51 12.95
N LYS A 333 13.38 -7.84 14.13
CA LYS A 333 14.83 -7.93 14.35
C LYS A 333 15.48 -9.01 13.48
N ASN A 334 14.85 -10.19 13.40
CA ASN A 334 15.47 -11.39 12.83
C ASN A 334 15.09 -11.65 11.36
N ASN A 335 13.89 -11.24 10.93
CA ASN A 335 13.30 -11.66 9.66
C ASN A 335 12.97 -10.52 8.69
N CYS A 336 13.07 -9.25 9.12
CA CYS A 336 12.80 -8.08 8.27
C CYS A 336 14.09 -7.36 7.85
N GLN A 337 14.12 -6.87 6.61
CA GLN A 337 15.23 -6.13 6.01
C GLN A 337 14.76 -4.88 5.26
N ASN A 338 13.52 -4.87 4.77
CA ASN A 338 12.93 -3.76 4.03
C ASN A 338 12.15 -2.86 4.98
N PHE A 339 12.50 -1.58 5.00
CA PHE A 339 11.88 -0.57 5.85
C PHE A 339 11.60 0.70 5.08
N ALA A 340 10.50 1.38 5.40
CA ALA A 340 10.17 2.68 4.84
C ALA A 340 9.46 3.57 5.87
N GLU A 341 9.83 4.85 5.93
CA GLU A 341 9.09 5.85 6.70
C GLU A 341 7.99 6.47 5.83
N MET A 342 6.75 6.44 6.33
CA MET A 342 5.58 6.99 5.69
C MET A 342 5.56 8.51 5.79
N THR A 343 6.33 9.14 4.90
CA THR A 343 6.40 10.59 4.70
C THR A 343 5.40 11.07 3.64
N GLY A 344 5.02 12.34 3.70
CA GLY A 344 4.04 12.91 2.78
C GLY A 344 3.60 14.29 3.19
N ASN A 345 2.66 14.84 2.43
CA ASN A 345 2.11 16.16 2.70
C ASN A 345 0.74 16.04 3.38
N LEU A 346 0.32 17.10 4.05
CA LEU A 346 -1.05 17.24 4.53
C LEU A 346 -2.04 16.94 3.40
N GLY A 347 -3.05 16.12 3.70
CA GLY A 347 -4.08 15.74 2.75
C GLY A 347 -3.77 14.44 2.00
N ASP A 348 -2.53 13.95 2.06
CA ASP A 348 -2.21 12.63 1.54
C ASP A 348 -2.85 11.53 2.41
N VAL A 349 -3.19 10.41 1.79
CA VAL A 349 -3.64 9.19 2.48
C VAL A 349 -2.74 8.05 2.05
N ILE A 350 -2.23 7.28 2.99
CA ILE A 350 -1.44 6.09 2.70
C ILE A 350 -2.28 4.87 3.03
N LEU A 351 -2.42 3.96 2.07
CA LEU A 351 -3.18 2.72 2.19
C LEU A 351 -2.20 1.55 2.24
N LEU A 352 -2.35 0.69 3.25
CA LEU A 352 -1.42 -0.38 3.55
C LEU A 352 -2.19 -1.70 3.67
N HIS A 353 -1.52 -2.78 3.29
CA HIS A 353 -2.00 -4.14 3.49
C HIS A 353 -2.26 -4.38 4.99
N PRO A 354 -3.35 -5.08 5.39
CA PRO A 354 -3.71 -5.25 6.81
C PRO A 354 -2.64 -6.00 7.63
N PHE A 355 -1.81 -6.78 6.97
CA PHE A 355 -0.69 -7.52 7.58
C PHE A 355 0.66 -6.78 7.53
N MET A 356 0.66 -5.49 7.17
CA MET A 356 1.86 -4.69 7.16
C MET A 356 2.39 -4.50 8.59
N PHE A 357 3.59 -5.01 8.86
CA PHE A 357 4.30 -4.63 10.08
C PHE A 357 4.54 -3.13 10.06
N HIS A 358 4.19 -2.49 11.16
CA HIS A 358 4.40 -1.06 11.31
C HIS A 358 4.67 -0.69 12.77
N SER A 359 5.26 0.49 12.93
CA SER A 359 5.61 1.07 14.22
C SER A 359 5.45 2.57 14.18
N ALA A 360 5.07 3.16 15.32
CA ALA A 360 5.34 4.58 15.54
C ALA A 360 6.86 4.80 15.44
N SER A 361 7.28 5.73 14.59
CA SER A 361 8.68 6.15 14.52
C SER A 361 8.97 7.28 15.50
N ARG A 362 10.24 7.51 15.80
CA ARG A 362 10.69 8.62 16.64
C ARG A 362 10.57 9.91 15.84
N ASN A 363 9.81 10.89 16.33
CA ASN A 363 9.80 12.24 15.76
C ASN A 363 11.03 12.99 16.24
N ARG A 364 12.04 13.06 15.38
CA ARG A 364 13.34 13.65 15.71
C ARG A 364 13.45 15.11 15.28
N LEU A 365 12.40 15.66 14.65
CA LEU A 365 12.33 17.06 14.24
C LEU A 365 11.55 17.94 15.24
N ARG A 366 10.84 17.30 16.18
CA ARG A 366 9.88 17.96 17.10
C ARG A 366 8.96 18.95 16.38
N ARG A 367 8.50 18.54 15.19
CA ARG A 367 7.40 19.19 14.45
C ARG A 367 6.15 18.36 14.63
N PRO A 368 4.98 18.93 14.97
CA PRO A 368 3.79 18.14 15.25
C PRO A 368 3.46 17.20 14.08
N ARG A 369 3.38 15.90 14.36
CA ARG A 369 2.94 14.88 13.40
C ARG A 369 1.56 14.40 13.79
N VAL A 370 0.56 14.75 12.99
CA VAL A 370 -0.86 14.42 13.25
C VAL A 370 -1.39 13.53 12.14
N ILE A 371 -1.86 12.35 12.53
CA ILE A 371 -2.50 11.38 11.63
C ILE A 371 -3.74 10.80 12.31
N THR A 372 -4.53 10.05 11.57
CA THR A 372 -5.50 9.10 12.12
C THR A 372 -5.17 7.70 11.60
N ASN A 373 -5.79 6.66 12.17
CA ASN A 373 -5.71 5.29 11.66
C ASN A 373 -7.10 4.61 11.66
N PRO A 374 -8.02 5.01 10.77
CA PRO A 374 -9.34 4.44 10.72
C PRO A 374 -9.31 3.05 10.05
N PRO A 375 -9.94 2.02 10.63
CA PRO A 375 -10.03 0.70 10.03
C PRO A 375 -10.97 0.72 8.81
N VAL A 376 -10.70 -0.13 7.82
CA VAL A 376 -11.66 -0.44 6.75
C VAL A 376 -12.23 -1.83 7.00
N SER A 377 -13.43 -1.94 7.54
CA SER A 377 -14.08 -3.23 7.74
C SER A 377 -14.82 -3.69 6.48
N LEU A 378 -14.83 -5.00 6.24
CA LEU A 378 -15.51 -5.65 5.15
C LEU A 378 -16.82 -6.28 5.61
N LYS A 379 -17.80 -6.33 4.71
CA LYS A 379 -19.08 -7.01 4.96
C LYS A 379 -18.88 -8.52 5.13
N GLU A 380 -18.00 -9.09 4.31
CA GLU A 380 -17.64 -10.51 4.33
C GLU A 380 -16.13 -10.68 4.46
N PRO A 381 -15.64 -11.77 5.07
CA PRO A 381 -14.24 -12.15 5.08
C PRO A 381 -13.58 -12.13 3.69
N PHE A 382 -12.26 -11.95 3.65
CA PHE A 382 -11.51 -12.21 2.43
C PHE A 382 -11.70 -13.65 1.96
N ASN A 383 -11.74 -13.88 0.66
CA ASN A 383 -11.83 -15.21 0.08
C ASN A 383 -10.56 -15.50 -0.72
N TYR A 384 -9.77 -16.45 -0.20
CA TYR A 384 -8.52 -16.91 -0.78
C TYR A 384 -8.67 -18.15 -1.67
N ASP A 385 -9.89 -18.63 -1.89
CA ASP A 385 -10.24 -19.77 -2.74
C ASP A 385 -11.39 -19.41 -3.70
N ARG A 386 -11.19 -18.34 -4.47
CA ARG A 386 -12.13 -17.95 -5.54
C ARG A 386 -11.91 -18.85 -6.77
N PRO A 387 -12.99 -19.25 -7.47
CA PRO A 387 -12.88 -20.04 -8.69
C PRO A 387 -12.33 -19.22 -9.86
N ASN A 388 -12.65 -17.92 -9.92
CA ASN A 388 -12.18 -17.02 -10.96
C ASN A 388 -11.10 -16.08 -10.41
N ARG A 389 -9.92 -16.09 -11.04
CA ARG A 389 -8.77 -15.26 -10.66
C ARG A 389 -9.07 -13.76 -10.78
N GLU A 390 -9.91 -13.36 -11.72
CA GLU A 390 -10.29 -11.96 -11.94
C GLU A 390 -11.10 -11.37 -10.77
N GLU A 391 -11.71 -12.22 -9.93
CA GLU A 391 -12.53 -11.78 -8.80
C GLU A 391 -11.75 -11.48 -7.51
N TYR A 392 -10.47 -11.86 -7.43
CA TYR A 392 -9.64 -11.48 -6.29
C TYR A 392 -9.48 -9.97 -6.20
N SER A 393 -9.52 -9.41 -5.00
CA SER A 393 -9.07 -8.04 -4.78
C SER A 393 -7.53 -7.96 -4.86
N LEU A 394 -6.98 -6.74 -4.94
CA LEU A 394 -5.53 -6.55 -4.90
C LEU A 394 -4.94 -6.95 -3.54
N VAL A 395 -5.72 -6.78 -2.46
CA VAL A 395 -5.34 -7.25 -1.12
C VAL A 395 -5.30 -8.78 -1.06
N GLU A 396 -6.33 -9.45 -1.60
CA GLU A 396 -6.37 -10.91 -1.67
C GLU A 396 -5.19 -11.45 -2.50
N GLU A 397 -4.96 -10.85 -3.66
CA GLU A 397 -3.86 -11.19 -4.57
C GLU A 397 -2.49 -11.00 -3.90
N LYS A 398 -2.24 -9.86 -3.23
CA LYS A 398 -1.00 -9.63 -2.49
C LYS A 398 -0.79 -10.69 -1.41
N THR A 399 -1.82 -11.00 -0.61
CA THR A 399 -1.74 -12.04 0.42
C THR A 399 -1.37 -13.40 -0.19
N LEU A 400 -2.03 -13.79 -1.28
CA LEU A 400 -1.76 -15.05 -1.97
C LEU A 400 -0.35 -15.12 -2.55
N ARG A 401 0.18 -14.02 -3.08
CA ARG A 401 1.58 -13.94 -3.56
C ARG A 401 2.57 -14.16 -2.43
N GLU A 402 2.33 -13.53 -1.27
CA GLU A 402 3.18 -13.69 -0.07
C GLU A 402 3.14 -15.10 0.54
N LEU A 403 2.05 -15.82 0.30
CA LEU A 403 1.89 -17.22 0.68
C LEU A 403 2.42 -18.21 -0.36
N GLY A 404 2.82 -17.76 -1.55
CA GLY A 404 3.18 -18.61 -2.69
C GLY A 404 1.97 -19.29 -3.36
N ALA A 405 0.74 -18.97 -2.96
CA ALA A 405 -0.49 -19.63 -3.40
C ALA A 405 -1.15 -18.96 -4.62
N TRP A 406 -0.62 -17.83 -5.10
CA TRP A 406 -1.20 -17.10 -6.23
C TRP A 406 -1.17 -17.90 -7.54
N GLU A 407 -0.04 -18.53 -7.86
CA GLU A 407 0.09 -19.38 -9.07
C GLU A 407 -0.57 -20.75 -8.91
N GLU A 408 -0.82 -21.19 -7.67
CA GLU A 408 -1.57 -22.41 -7.35
C GLU A 408 -3.10 -22.22 -7.48
N GLY A 409 -3.55 -21.00 -7.78
CA GLY A 409 -4.97 -20.66 -7.95
C GLY A 409 -5.70 -20.39 -6.65
N GLY A 410 -4.98 -20.10 -5.56
CA GLY A 410 -5.53 -19.80 -4.24
C GLY A 410 -5.27 -20.89 -3.20
N LEU A 411 -5.74 -20.67 -1.96
CA LEU A 411 -5.63 -21.60 -0.84
C LEU A 411 -6.80 -22.60 -0.84
N LYS A 412 -6.70 -23.63 -1.68
CA LYS A 412 -7.80 -24.59 -1.90
C LYS A 412 -8.30 -25.25 -0.62
N GLY A 413 -9.58 -25.06 -0.31
CA GLY A 413 -10.26 -25.65 0.85
C GLY A 413 -9.80 -25.10 2.22
N TRP A 414 -8.92 -24.09 2.24
CA TRP A 414 -8.54 -23.45 3.50
C TRP A 414 -9.72 -22.69 4.09
N LYS A 415 -9.89 -22.81 5.41
CA LYS A 415 -10.90 -22.10 6.18
C LYS A 415 -10.48 -22.02 7.64
N ILE A 416 -11.03 -21.04 8.35
CA ILE A 416 -10.93 -21.00 9.80
C ILE A 416 -11.60 -22.24 10.41
N VAL A 417 -11.10 -22.68 11.56
CA VAL A 417 -11.71 -23.72 12.40
C VAL A 417 -12.15 -23.20 13.77
N GLY A 418 -11.74 -21.97 14.12
CA GLY A 418 -12.11 -21.29 15.35
C GLY A 418 -13.34 -20.38 15.22
N GLU A 419 -13.72 -19.77 16.33
CA GLU A 419 -14.84 -18.82 16.41
C GLU A 419 -14.33 -17.38 16.33
N ARG A 420 -14.99 -16.54 15.51
CA ARG A 420 -14.72 -15.11 15.48
C ARG A 420 -15.23 -14.44 16.76
N LYS A 421 -14.35 -13.72 17.46
CA LYS A 421 -14.69 -13.03 18.71
C LYS A 421 -14.19 -11.59 18.68
N ARG A 422 -15.01 -10.70 19.23
CA ARG A 422 -14.60 -9.33 19.54
C ARG A 422 -13.86 -9.32 20.87
N ILE A 423 -12.90 -8.42 20.98
CA ILE A 423 -12.14 -8.12 22.18
C ILE A 423 -12.45 -6.67 22.52
N VAL A 424 -12.63 -6.36 23.81
CA VAL A 424 -12.77 -4.99 24.29
C VAL A 424 -11.38 -4.54 24.73
N PRO A 425 -10.75 -3.58 24.04
CA PRO A 425 -9.40 -3.15 24.39
C PRO A 425 -9.38 -2.33 25.68
N ASP A 426 -8.34 -2.52 26.51
CA ASP A 426 -8.16 -1.75 27.75
C ASP A 426 -7.99 -0.25 27.51
N ARG A 427 -7.44 0.14 26.33
CA ARG A 427 -7.27 1.54 25.94
C ARG A 427 -8.57 2.35 25.96
N LEU A 428 -9.73 1.72 25.82
CA LEU A 428 -11.02 2.43 25.83
C LEU A 428 -11.28 3.13 27.16
N LYS A 429 -10.82 2.56 28.29
CA LYS A 429 -10.93 3.19 29.62
C LYS A 429 -10.13 4.49 29.68
N VAL A 430 -8.90 4.46 29.17
CA VAL A 430 -8.00 5.63 29.12
C VAL A 430 -8.58 6.70 28.19
N GLN A 431 -9.05 6.32 27.01
CA GLN A 431 -9.63 7.24 26.03
C GLN A 431 -10.90 7.92 26.56
N ASN A 432 -11.74 7.23 27.33
CA ASN A 432 -12.92 7.84 27.96
C ASN A 432 -12.52 8.91 28.98
N LYS A 433 -11.55 8.62 29.87
CA LYS A 433 -11.05 9.62 30.83
C LYS A 433 -10.39 10.81 30.13
N MET A 434 -9.60 10.56 29.08
CA MET A 434 -9.02 11.62 28.26
C MET A 434 -10.11 12.50 27.65
N LYS A 435 -11.20 11.91 27.16
CA LYS A 435 -12.29 12.65 26.53
C LYS A 435 -12.94 13.63 27.51
N GLU A 436 -13.19 13.22 28.74
CA GLU A 436 -13.72 14.11 29.79
C GLU A 436 -12.80 15.31 30.06
N LEU A 437 -11.47 15.10 30.05
CA LEU A 437 -10.50 16.18 30.22
C LEU A 437 -10.45 17.11 29.00
N GLU A 438 -10.50 16.56 27.79
CA GLU A 438 -10.60 17.34 26.55
C GLU A 438 -11.86 18.21 26.54
N GLU A 439 -13.01 17.68 26.94
CA GLU A 439 -14.27 18.43 27.00
C GLU A 439 -14.22 19.58 28.01
N LYS A 440 -13.55 19.40 29.17
CA LYS A 440 -13.32 20.49 30.12
C LYS A 440 -12.46 21.60 29.53
N ARG A 441 -11.35 21.25 28.86
CA ARG A 441 -10.49 22.24 28.17
C ARG A 441 -11.25 22.98 27.08
N LEU A 442 -12.09 22.28 26.31
CA LEU A 442 -12.95 22.89 25.28
C LEU A 442 -13.98 23.88 25.85
N ARG A 443 -14.41 23.70 27.10
CA ARG A 443 -15.27 24.65 27.82
C ARG A 443 -14.51 25.83 28.44
N GLY A 444 -13.19 25.86 28.32
CA GLY A 444 -12.33 26.90 28.92
C GLY A 444 -12.03 26.67 30.40
N GLU A 445 -12.26 25.47 30.94
CA GLU A 445 -11.87 25.12 32.31
C GLU A 445 -10.35 24.93 32.38
N GLU A 446 -9.71 25.44 33.45
CA GLU A 446 -8.28 25.21 33.69
C GLU A 446 -8.02 23.76 34.10
N VAL A 447 -7.65 22.96 33.11
CA VAL A 447 -7.20 21.59 33.27
C VAL A 447 -5.82 21.51 32.64
N GLY A 448 -4.83 21.00 33.39
CA GLY A 448 -3.44 20.88 32.92
C GLY A 448 -3.34 20.08 31.61
N GLY A 449 -2.16 20.07 30.98
CA GLY A 449 -1.91 19.34 29.73
C GLY A 449 -2.22 17.85 29.82
N THR A 450 -2.32 17.18 28.67
CA THR A 450 -2.55 15.73 28.61
C THR A 450 -1.38 14.99 29.24
N ASP A 451 -1.54 14.58 30.50
CA ASP A 451 -0.63 13.68 31.18
C ASP A 451 -1.26 12.30 31.29
N VAL A 452 -0.71 11.34 30.54
CA VAL A 452 -1.22 9.96 30.50
C VAL A 452 -0.41 9.04 31.40
N THR A 453 0.66 9.54 32.04
CA THR A 453 1.52 8.76 32.93
C THR A 453 0.86 8.42 34.28
N GLY A 454 -0.40 8.84 34.48
CA GLY A 454 -1.13 8.72 35.75
C GLY A 454 -2.53 8.11 35.67
N THR A 455 -2.91 7.41 34.60
CA THR A 455 -4.06 6.49 34.69
C THR A 455 -3.58 5.20 35.32
N THR A 456 -3.69 5.09 36.63
CA THR A 456 -3.66 3.78 37.28
C THR A 456 -4.98 3.07 37.09
N ASP A 457 -4.97 1.74 36.92
CA ASP A 457 -6.17 0.95 37.10
C ASP A 457 -6.62 0.95 38.58
N GLN A 458 -7.64 0.14 38.92
CA GLN A 458 -8.13 0.04 40.30
C GLN A 458 -7.07 -0.50 41.28
N ASP A 459 -5.98 -1.08 40.76
CA ASP A 459 -4.92 -1.75 41.51
C ASP A 459 -3.61 -0.93 41.57
N GLY A 460 -3.56 0.26 40.93
CA GLY A 460 -2.41 1.17 41.03
C GLY A 460 -1.32 0.97 39.97
N GLU A 461 -1.53 0.11 38.96
CA GLU A 461 -0.56 -0.05 37.86
C GLU A 461 -0.66 1.10 36.87
N ILE A 462 0.47 1.75 36.55
CA ILE A 462 0.56 2.76 35.48
C ILE A 462 0.07 2.09 34.20
N ILE A 463 -1.08 2.55 33.67
CA ILE A 463 -1.48 2.24 32.30
C ILE A 463 -0.55 3.06 31.40
N GLU A 464 0.69 2.58 31.27
CA GLU A 464 1.58 2.94 30.19
C GLU A 464 0.78 2.69 28.90
N GLN A 465 1.00 3.46 27.83
CA GLN A 465 0.24 3.28 26.60
C GLN A 465 0.29 1.82 26.10
N VAL A 466 -0.68 1.00 26.49
CA VAL A 466 -1.05 -0.26 25.83
C VAL A 466 -1.78 0.04 24.51
N ALA A 467 -1.69 1.29 24.03
CA ALA A 467 -2.09 1.74 22.71
C ALA A 467 -1.08 1.29 21.65
N LEU A 468 -0.72 0.00 21.71
CA LEU A 468 0.30 -0.63 20.89
C LEU A 468 -0.27 -1.20 19.59
N MET A 469 -1.60 -1.19 19.40
CA MET A 469 -2.31 -1.68 18.21
C MET A 469 -3.65 -0.96 18.15
N VAL A 470 -3.96 -0.21 17.08
CA VAL A 470 -5.25 0.49 16.96
C VAL A 470 -6.02 -0.05 15.78
#